data_AF-A0A419EHA5-F1
#
_entry.id   AF-A0A419EHA5-F1
#
_cell.length_a   1.000
_cell.length_b   1.000
_cell.length_c   1.000
_cell.angle_alpha   90.00
_cell.angle_beta   90.00
_cell.angle_gamma   90.00
#
_symmetry.space_group_name_H-M   'P 1'
#
loop_
_entity.id
_entity.type
_entity.pdbx_description
1 polymer ?
#
loop_
_entity_poly.entity_id
_entity_poly.type
_entity_poly.pdbx_seq_one_letter_code
_entity_poly.pdbx_strand_id
1 'polypeptide(L)'
;MEIPFDGILTLLIFLVGIPALVLQLISAAERRAAMKRNGLDVQLFLKRALYIILVGLVLQFLVSHWLADVAGIGETDKRLVEQLLWLLIFIPLFYLAIRVSRQIPEQYGRREKIVEKLTNDVLVDARRKIRVGGAIFADLANLGKQCDPGQEREMVIDALMKIVKDITSNMDYKGDSFETLVDELVHMLASDPEPRDLVNYDAAIKILTAILSAQSHLETDNDKQRAIHAISKLGQTLIVHFKSVERDNIILEYIDSLELALPKHEMLTEISQGLFEIGVCAVKEDHDFVFVAALDKMTTFAANYSPLPDEFVTDLLGLVSHYWTQDGSRKQLARDKFNEIKKFLKKPILSTLERSRQHLISTMYFDEADKLAQMADDIRREAATKKKGKRKPLNKK
;
A
#
# COMPACT_ATOMS: atom_id res chain seq x y z
N MET A 1 -35.52 48.31 24.34
CA MET A 1 -35.40 46.84 24.45
C MET A 1 -34.19 46.45 23.63
N GLU A 2 -33.06 46.14 24.28
CA GLU A 2 -31.81 45.79 23.59
C GLU A 2 -31.69 44.26 23.60
N ILE A 3 -31.92 43.64 22.44
CA ILE A 3 -31.56 42.23 22.24
C ILE A 3 -30.03 42.18 22.33
N PRO A 4 -29.42 41.30 23.15
CA PRO A 4 -27.97 41.15 23.23
C PRO A 4 -27.45 40.43 21.97
N PHE A 5 -27.57 41.12 20.84
CA PHE A 5 -27.28 40.60 19.51
C PHE A 5 -25.81 40.20 19.41
N ASP A 6 -24.91 40.95 20.05
CA ASP A 6 -23.48 40.64 20.13
C ASP A 6 -23.20 39.31 20.82
N GLY A 7 -23.95 38.96 21.88
CA GLY A 7 -23.80 37.69 22.57
C GLY A 7 -24.24 36.51 21.72
N ILE A 8 -25.37 36.64 21.03
CA ILE A 8 -25.89 35.62 20.10
C ILE A 8 -24.97 35.47 18.89
N LEU A 9 -24.53 36.59 18.31
CA LEU A 9 -23.63 36.63 17.17
C LEU A 9 -22.28 36.01 17.52
N THR A 10 -21.70 36.36 18.67
CA THR A 10 -20.44 35.76 19.15
C THR A 10 -20.59 34.26 19.35
N LEU A 11 -21.70 33.82 19.97
CA LEU A 11 -21.94 32.39 20.18
C LEU A 11 -22.13 31.63 18.86
N LEU A 12 -22.82 32.22 17.89
CA LEU A 12 -22.97 31.68 16.53
C LEU A 12 -21.63 31.62 15.79
N ILE A 13 -20.81 32.67 15.88
CA ILE A 13 -19.47 32.71 15.31
C ILE A 13 -18.59 31.63 15.93
N PHE A 14 -18.65 31.40 17.24
CA PHE A 14 -17.93 30.31 17.89
C PHE A 14 -18.49 28.93 17.51
N LEU A 15 -19.82 28.78 17.43
CA LEU A 15 -20.50 27.54 17.04
C LEU A 15 -20.16 27.12 15.61
N VAL A 16 -20.01 28.06 14.68
CA VAL A 16 -19.72 27.80 13.27
C VAL A 16 -18.21 27.85 12.99
N GLY A 17 -17.51 28.78 13.63
CA GLY A 17 -16.10 29.08 13.43
C GLY A 17 -15.17 28.01 13.95
N ILE A 18 -15.42 27.42 15.13
CA ILE A 18 -14.57 26.32 15.64
C ILE A 18 -14.66 25.10 14.72
N PRO A 19 -15.86 24.59 14.34
CA PRO A 19 -15.94 23.50 13.37
C PRO A 19 -15.31 23.84 12.02
N ALA A 20 -15.45 25.07 11.53
CA ALA A 20 -14.85 25.51 10.28
C ALA A 20 -13.31 25.51 10.35
N LEU A 21 -12.73 26.02 11.45
CA LEU A 21 -11.28 26.02 11.68
C LEU A 21 -10.74 24.60 11.80
N VAL A 22 -11.43 23.73 12.54
CA VAL A 22 -11.05 22.32 12.65
C VAL A 22 -11.13 21.64 11.27
N LEU A 23 -12.18 21.88 10.48
CA LEU A 23 -12.30 21.36 9.12
C LEU A 23 -11.25 21.92 8.15
N GLN A 24 -10.79 23.16 8.37
CA GLN A 24 -9.73 23.77 7.59
C GLN A 24 -8.34 23.19 7.90
N LEU A 25 -8.10 22.83 9.16
CA LEU A 25 -6.85 22.19 9.61
C LEU A 25 -6.77 20.70 9.23
N ILE A 26 -7.92 20.07 9.01
CA ILE A 26 -8.05 18.66 8.59
C ILE A 26 -7.78 18.52 7.07
N SER A 27 -7.12 17.41 6.67
CA SER A 27 -6.73 17.17 5.28
C SER A 27 -7.96 17.06 4.36
N ALA A 28 -7.80 17.33 3.06
CA ALA A 28 -8.92 17.29 2.11
C ALA A 28 -9.55 15.90 1.96
N ALA A 29 -8.85 14.82 2.32
CA ALA A 29 -9.35 13.45 2.34
C ALA A 29 -10.18 13.20 3.62
N GLU A 30 -9.63 13.55 4.78
CA GLU A 30 -10.32 13.47 6.07
C GLU A 30 -11.59 14.34 6.08
N ARG A 31 -11.54 15.52 5.45
CA ARG A 31 -12.68 16.43 5.28
C ARG A 31 -13.77 15.84 4.38
N ARG A 32 -13.39 15.15 3.29
CA ARG A 32 -14.34 14.47 2.40
C ARG A 32 -14.99 13.27 3.08
N ALA A 33 -14.21 12.46 3.80
CA ALA A 33 -14.71 11.36 4.62
C ALA A 33 -15.69 11.85 5.71
N ALA A 34 -15.41 13.01 6.32
CA ALA A 34 -16.27 13.63 7.32
C ALA A 34 -17.55 14.26 6.72
N MET A 35 -17.50 14.87 5.54
CA MET A 35 -18.64 15.58 4.94
C MET A 35 -19.56 14.70 4.09
N LYS A 36 -19.05 13.68 3.38
CA LYS A 36 -19.76 13.12 2.22
C LYS A 36 -20.75 12.00 2.54
N ARG A 37 -20.64 11.30 3.69
CA ARG A 37 -21.39 10.03 3.82
C ARG A 37 -22.10 9.68 5.12
N ASN A 38 -22.07 10.54 6.15
CA ASN A 38 -23.10 10.66 7.19
C ASN A 38 -22.59 11.59 8.29
N GLY A 39 -22.98 12.87 8.22
CA GLY A 39 -23.09 13.73 9.40
C GLY A 39 -21.80 14.01 10.16
N LEU A 40 -20.95 14.88 9.63
CA LEU A 40 -20.72 16.06 10.45
C LEU A 40 -22.08 16.74 10.46
N ASP A 41 -22.85 16.44 11.51
CA ASP A 41 -24.25 16.79 11.61
C ASP A 41 -24.41 18.30 11.81
N VAL A 42 -23.50 19.11 11.24
CA VAL A 42 -23.55 20.57 11.15
C VAL A 42 -24.93 20.96 10.69
N GLN A 43 -25.55 20.26 9.73
CA GLN A 43 -26.92 20.55 9.32
C GLN A 43 -27.96 20.28 10.43
N LEU A 44 -27.93 19.11 11.09
CA LEU A 44 -28.86 18.84 12.21
C LEU A 44 -28.58 19.72 13.43
N PHE A 45 -27.32 20.06 13.65
CA PHE A 45 -26.84 20.96 14.67
C PHE A 45 -27.27 22.40 14.39
N LEU A 46 -27.14 22.89 13.16
CA LEU A 46 -27.66 24.19 12.73
C LEU A 46 -29.17 24.21 12.91
N LYS A 47 -29.87 23.13 12.52
CA LYS A 47 -31.31 22.98 12.75
C LYS A 47 -31.67 23.02 14.23
N ARG A 48 -30.93 22.33 15.10
CA ARG A 48 -31.14 22.33 16.56
C ARG A 48 -30.85 23.68 17.20
N ALA A 49 -29.75 24.33 16.82
CA ALA A 49 -29.39 25.67 17.29
C ALA A 49 -30.45 26.70 16.85
N LEU A 50 -30.86 26.67 15.58
CA LEU A 50 -31.90 27.54 15.04
C LEU A 50 -33.26 27.28 15.71
N TYR A 51 -33.59 26.04 16.02
CA TYR A 51 -34.79 25.69 16.79
C TYR A 51 -34.76 26.28 18.20
N ILE A 52 -33.65 26.15 18.93
CA ILE A 52 -33.50 26.72 20.28
C ILE A 52 -33.64 28.25 20.24
N ILE A 53 -33.02 28.91 19.25
CA ILE A 53 -33.14 30.36 19.05
C ILE A 53 -34.59 30.75 18.75
N LEU A 54 -35.26 30.04 17.83
CA LEU A 54 -36.63 30.35 17.44
C LEU A 54 -37.61 30.18 18.60
N VAL A 55 -37.51 29.07 19.35
CA VAL A 55 -38.32 28.83 20.55
C VAL A 55 -38.05 29.90 21.60
N GLY A 56 -36.78 30.27 21.80
CA GLY A 56 -36.39 31.35 22.70
C GLY A 56 -37.00 32.70 22.34
N LEU A 57 -36.98 33.07 21.06
CA LEU A 57 -37.57 34.32 20.57
C LEU A 57 -39.10 34.33 20.73
N VAL A 58 -39.78 33.22 20.43
CA VAL A 58 -41.23 33.10 20.62
C VAL A 58 -41.59 33.18 22.11
N LEU A 59 -40.84 32.50 22.98
CA LEU A 59 -41.04 32.53 24.43
C LEU A 59 -40.81 33.94 24.98
N GLN A 60 -39.76 34.62 24.54
CA GLN A 60 -39.48 36.02 24.90
C GLN A 60 -40.62 36.94 24.48
N PHE A 61 -41.14 36.79 23.26
CA PHE A 61 -42.26 37.60 22.77
C PHE A 61 -43.53 37.37 23.60
N LEU A 62 -43.87 36.11 23.90
CA LEU A 62 -45.05 35.77 24.70
C LEU A 62 -44.95 36.27 26.14
N VAL A 63 -43.79 36.09 26.78
CA VAL A 63 -43.58 36.53 28.17
C VAL A 63 -43.54 38.05 28.26
N SER A 64 -42.89 38.75 27.33
CA SER A 64 -42.86 40.22 27.33
C SER A 64 -44.25 40.83 27.10
N HIS A 65 -45.06 40.25 26.20
CA HIS A 65 -46.43 40.69 25.98
C HIS A 65 -47.32 40.44 27.21
N TRP A 66 -47.20 39.27 27.85
CA TRP A 66 -47.95 38.95 29.07
C TRP A 66 -47.57 39.84 30.27
N LEU A 67 -46.28 40.11 30.46
CA LEU A 67 -45.77 41.02 31.50
C LEU A 67 -46.16 42.48 31.27
N ALA A 68 -46.34 42.90 30.01
CA ALA A 68 -46.80 44.23 29.64
C ALA A 68 -48.30 44.40 29.91
N ASP A 69 -49.12 43.41 29.55
CA ASP A 69 -50.58 43.57 29.51
C ASP A 69 -51.29 43.11 30.79
N VAL A 70 -50.75 42.13 31.53
CA VAL A 70 -51.50 41.44 32.59
C VAL A 70 -50.96 41.72 33.99
N ALA A 71 -49.64 41.82 34.14
CA ALA A 71 -49.03 41.66 35.46
C ALA A 71 -48.71 42.97 36.21
N GLY A 72 -48.71 44.14 35.54
CA GLY A 72 -48.43 45.43 36.19
C GLY A 72 -47.07 45.50 36.92
N ILE A 73 -46.12 44.65 36.52
CA ILE A 73 -44.85 44.44 37.20
C ILE A 73 -43.91 45.63 36.97
N GLY A 74 -43.18 46.04 38.01
CA GLY A 74 -42.21 47.15 37.97
C GLY A 74 -41.04 46.89 37.01
N GLU A 75 -40.40 47.95 36.52
CA GLU A 75 -39.32 47.85 35.51
C GLU A 75 -38.14 46.96 35.96
N THR A 76 -37.85 46.93 37.27
CA THR A 76 -36.76 46.13 37.84
C THR A 76 -37.01 44.63 37.69
N ASP A 77 -38.22 44.17 37.98
CA ASP A 77 -38.60 42.76 37.90
C ASP A 77 -38.72 42.29 36.45
N LYS A 78 -39.15 43.17 35.53
CA LYS A 78 -39.15 42.91 34.08
C LYS A 78 -37.74 42.59 33.57
N ARG A 79 -36.74 43.40 33.97
CA ARG A 79 -35.33 43.16 33.60
C ARG A 79 -34.81 41.83 34.13
N LEU A 80 -35.17 41.45 35.36
CA LEU A 80 -34.75 40.16 35.95
C LEU A 80 -35.36 38.97 35.19
N VAL A 81 -36.64 39.04 34.82
CA VAL A 81 -37.29 37.97 34.03
C VAL A 81 -36.68 37.88 32.62
N GLU A 82 -36.39 39.00 31.97
CA GLU A 82 -35.70 39.02 30.68
C GLU A 82 -34.31 38.40 30.76
N GLN A 83 -33.53 38.72 31.81
CA GLN A 83 -32.21 38.12 32.03
C GLN A 83 -32.30 36.60 32.22
N LEU A 84 -33.28 36.12 33.00
CA LEU A 84 -33.51 34.68 33.20
C LEU A 84 -33.90 33.96 31.91
N LEU A 85 -34.72 34.57 31.06
CA LEU A 85 -35.10 34.02 29.75
C LEU A 85 -33.89 33.91 28.82
N TRP A 86 -33.05 34.93 28.76
CA TRP A 86 -31.81 34.87 27.99
C TRP A 86 -30.87 33.78 28.51
N LEU A 87 -30.75 33.66 29.84
CA LEU A 87 -29.94 32.62 30.47
C LEU A 87 -30.45 31.21 30.08
N LEU A 88 -31.78 31.03 30.02
CA LEU A 88 -32.43 29.79 29.59
C LEU A 88 -32.18 29.45 28.12
N ILE A 89 -31.95 30.46 27.25
CA ILE A 89 -31.58 30.27 25.84
C ILE A 89 -30.07 30.02 25.69
N PHE A 90 -29.24 30.75 26.44
CA PHE A 90 -27.77 30.66 26.32
C PHE A 90 -27.21 29.35 26.90
N ILE A 91 -27.74 28.82 28.00
CA ILE A 91 -27.30 27.52 28.57
C ILE A 91 -27.37 26.38 27.53
N PRO A 92 -28.52 26.10 26.88
CA PRO A 92 -28.61 24.99 25.94
C PRO A 92 -27.77 25.23 24.68
N LEU A 93 -27.65 26.47 24.19
CA LEU A 93 -26.77 26.79 23.06
C LEU A 93 -25.29 26.58 23.42
N PHE A 94 -24.87 27.00 24.61
CA PHE A 94 -23.51 26.80 25.11
C PHE A 94 -23.20 25.31 25.32
N TYR A 95 -24.14 24.55 25.89
CA TYR A 95 -24.03 23.10 26.02
C TYR A 95 -23.90 22.41 24.65
N LEU A 96 -24.70 22.83 23.66
CA LEU A 96 -24.64 22.33 22.28
C LEU A 96 -23.25 22.61 21.67
N ALA A 97 -22.71 23.82 21.89
CA ALA A 97 -21.37 24.22 21.43
C ALA A 97 -20.27 23.35 22.04
N ILE A 98 -20.26 23.17 23.36
CA ILE A 98 -19.29 22.30 24.06
C ILE A 98 -19.36 20.87 23.53
N ARG A 99 -20.58 20.33 23.38
CA ARG A 99 -20.78 18.96 22.90
C ARG A 99 -20.16 18.77 21.52
N VAL A 100 -20.40 19.69 20.59
CA VAL A 100 -19.84 19.60 19.23
C VAL A 100 -18.34 19.85 19.22
N SER A 101 -17.85 20.81 20.01
CA SER A 101 -16.43 21.08 20.14
C SER A 101 -15.66 19.90 20.73
N ARG A 102 -16.29 19.02 21.52
CA ARG A 102 -15.69 17.75 21.98
C ARG A 102 -15.86 16.62 20.99
N GLN A 103 -17.05 16.50 20.39
CA GLN A 103 -17.38 15.42 19.49
C GLN A 103 -16.56 15.47 18.18
N ILE A 104 -16.28 16.65 17.63
CA ILE A 104 -15.50 16.76 16.39
C ILE A 104 -14.05 16.26 16.60
N PRO A 105 -13.27 16.73 17.60
CA PRO A 105 -11.95 16.16 17.89
C PRO A 105 -12.00 14.69 18.33
N GLU A 106 -13.02 14.27 19.08
CA GLU A 106 -13.10 12.89 19.54
C GLU A 106 -13.44 11.89 18.43
N GLN A 107 -14.21 12.30 17.41
CA GLN A 107 -14.61 11.43 16.29
C GLN A 107 -13.69 11.59 15.07
N TYR A 108 -13.15 12.79 14.84
CA TYR A 108 -12.40 13.15 13.63
C TYR A 108 -11.00 13.72 13.93
N GLY A 109 -10.67 14.01 15.19
CA GLY A 109 -9.32 14.45 15.57
C GLY A 109 -8.36 13.29 15.84
N ARG A 110 -8.84 12.04 15.91
CA ARG A 110 -8.00 10.83 16.00
C ARG A 110 -7.99 10.10 14.66
N ARG A 111 -6.86 10.14 13.96
CA ARG A 111 -6.65 9.48 12.66
C ARG A 111 -7.06 8.00 12.68
N GLU A 112 -6.77 7.28 13.77
CA GLU A 112 -7.18 5.89 13.99
C GLU A 112 -8.68 5.66 13.77
N LYS A 113 -9.55 6.53 14.30
CA LYS A 113 -11.01 6.38 14.14
C LYS A 113 -11.47 6.66 12.71
N ILE A 114 -10.78 7.56 12.01
CA ILE A 114 -11.05 7.83 10.58
C ILE A 114 -10.67 6.60 9.76
N VAL A 115 -9.49 6.04 10.01
CA VAL A 115 -9.03 4.79 9.38
C VAL A 115 -10.02 3.68 9.65
N GLU A 116 -10.43 3.47 10.90
CA GLU A 116 -11.39 2.43 11.27
C GLU A 116 -12.74 2.59 10.56
N LYS A 117 -13.28 3.82 10.53
CA LYS A 117 -14.54 4.12 9.85
C LYS A 117 -14.44 3.86 8.34
N LEU A 118 -13.40 4.37 7.69
CA LEU A 118 -13.15 4.16 6.25
C LEU A 118 -12.95 2.68 5.95
N THR A 119 -12.25 1.95 6.80
CA THR A 119 -12.04 0.50 6.67
C THR A 119 -13.36 -0.24 6.70
N ASN A 120 -14.23 0.05 7.66
CA ASN A 120 -15.55 -0.57 7.75
C ASN A 120 -16.42 -0.23 6.54
N ASP A 121 -16.39 1.01 6.06
CA ASP A 121 -17.12 1.44 4.86
C ASP A 121 -16.59 0.73 3.60
N VAL A 122 -15.27 0.55 3.47
CA VAL A 122 -14.64 -0.21 2.37
C VAL A 122 -15.05 -1.68 2.47
N LEU A 123 -15.01 -2.30 3.64
CA LEU A 123 -15.43 -3.70 3.84
C LEU A 123 -16.89 -3.91 3.42
N VAL A 124 -17.78 -2.99 3.78
CA VAL A 124 -19.20 -3.06 3.37
C VAL A 124 -19.35 -2.96 1.85
N ASP A 125 -18.62 -2.05 1.18
CA ASP A 125 -18.68 -1.90 -0.28
C ASP A 125 -18.02 -3.09 -1.00
N ALA A 126 -16.88 -3.56 -0.49
CA ALA A 126 -16.11 -4.65 -1.07
C ALA A 126 -16.82 -5.99 -0.93
N ARG A 127 -17.51 -6.26 0.19
CA ARG A 127 -18.37 -7.46 0.32
C ARG A 127 -19.53 -7.49 -0.68
N ARG A 128 -20.05 -6.33 -1.06
CA ARG A 128 -21.15 -6.23 -2.04
C ARG A 128 -20.67 -6.44 -3.48
N LYS A 129 -19.45 -6.00 -3.78
CA LYS A 129 -18.89 -6.01 -5.15
C LYS A 129 -17.88 -7.13 -5.39
N ILE A 130 -17.40 -7.78 -4.32
CA ILE A 130 -16.26 -8.70 -4.31
C ILE A 130 -15.06 -8.09 -5.06
N ARG A 131 -14.81 -6.81 -4.81
CA ARG A 131 -13.68 -6.06 -5.40
C ARG A 131 -13.32 -4.88 -4.53
N VAL A 132 -12.02 -4.65 -4.34
CA VAL A 132 -11.50 -3.48 -3.64
C VAL A 132 -11.27 -2.35 -4.63
N GLY A 133 -11.99 -1.26 -4.44
CA GLY A 133 -11.84 -0.06 -5.26
C GLY A 133 -12.91 0.99 -5.01
N GLY A 134 -12.98 1.96 -5.91
CA GLY A 134 -13.94 3.06 -5.83
C GLY A 134 -13.55 4.17 -4.85
N ALA A 135 -14.45 5.14 -4.70
CA ALA A 135 -14.14 6.40 -4.01
C ALA A 135 -13.77 6.23 -2.53
N ILE A 136 -14.41 5.29 -1.81
CA ILE A 136 -14.12 5.09 -0.38
C ILE A 136 -12.72 4.52 -0.19
N PHE A 137 -12.36 3.53 -1.00
CA PHE A 137 -11.03 2.95 -0.98
C PHE A 137 -9.97 3.99 -1.34
N ALA A 138 -10.23 4.80 -2.37
CA ALA A 138 -9.34 5.89 -2.75
C ALA A 138 -9.16 6.92 -1.62
N ASP A 139 -10.19 7.21 -0.83
CA ASP A 139 -10.05 8.10 0.33
C ASP A 139 -9.17 7.48 1.43
N LEU A 140 -9.29 6.17 1.70
CA LEU A 140 -8.41 5.44 2.64
C LEU A 140 -6.96 5.39 2.12
N ALA A 141 -6.77 5.10 0.84
CA ALA A 141 -5.44 5.04 0.23
C ALA A 141 -4.75 6.42 0.20
N ASN A 142 -5.50 7.48 -0.12
CA ASN A 142 -4.99 8.86 -0.07
C ASN A 142 -4.61 9.27 1.36
N LEU A 143 -5.32 8.77 2.37
CA LEU A 143 -4.94 8.99 3.76
C LEU A 143 -3.56 8.37 4.04
N GLY A 144 -3.33 7.11 3.63
CA GLY A 144 -2.04 6.45 3.78
C GLY A 144 -0.88 7.16 3.09
N LYS A 145 -1.11 7.75 1.91
CA LYS A 145 -0.12 8.58 1.20
C LYS A 145 0.20 9.90 1.92
N GLN A 146 -0.73 10.42 2.71
CA GLN A 146 -0.58 11.67 3.45
C GLN A 146 -0.09 11.47 4.89
N CYS A 147 -0.11 10.23 5.38
CA CYS A 147 0.40 9.90 6.71
C CYS A 147 1.93 9.98 6.76
N ASP A 148 2.43 10.39 7.92
CA ASP A 148 3.86 10.37 8.21
C ASP A 148 4.36 8.90 8.21
N PRO A 149 5.58 8.66 7.69
CA PRO A 149 6.23 7.35 7.75
C PRO A 149 6.33 6.77 9.17
N GLY A 150 6.25 5.44 9.26
CA GLY A 150 6.13 4.70 10.52
C GLY A 150 4.68 4.48 10.95
N GLN A 151 4.37 4.69 12.23
CA GLN A 151 3.13 4.24 12.89
C GLN A 151 1.83 4.72 12.22
N GLU A 152 1.78 5.95 11.69
CA GLU A 152 0.53 6.45 11.10
C GLU A 152 0.19 5.80 9.77
N ARG A 153 1.21 5.55 8.95
CA ARG A 153 1.07 4.81 7.69
C ARG A 153 0.84 3.32 7.97
N GLU A 154 1.50 2.77 9.00
CA GLU A 154 1.29 1.39 9.46
C GLU A 154 -0.18 1.13 9.79
N MET A 155 -0.85 2.03 10.50
CA MET A 155 -2.29 1.90 10.79
C MET A 155 -3.15 1.78 9.52
N VAL A 156 -2.80 2.50 8.46
CA VAL A 156 -3.53 2.41 7.18
C VAL A 156 -3.21 1.08 6.48
N ILE A 157 -1.96 0.64 6.50
CA ILE A 157 -1.54 -0.65 5.93
C ILE A 157 -2.20 -1.81 6.69
N ASP A 158 -2.32 -1.76 8.01
CA ASP A 158 -3.05 -2.73 8.83
C ASP A 158 -4.54 -2.78 8.48
N ALA A 159 -5.14 -1.63 8.18
CA ALA A 159 -6.49 -1.56 7.64
C ALA A 159 -6.60 -2.25 6.26
N LEU A 160 -5.62 -2.07 5.38
CA LEU A 160 -5.55 -2.78 4.09
C LEU A 160 -5.43 -4.31 4.30
N MET A 161 -4.60 -4.75 5.25
CA MET A 161 -4.48 -6.16 5.63
C MET A 161 -5.82 -6.73 6.10
N LYS A 162 -6.57 -5.98 6.92
CA LYS A 162 -7.91 -6.40 7.36
C LYS A 162 -8.87 -6.58 6.18
N ILE A 163 -8.81 -5.69 5.19
CA ILE A 163 -9.61 -5.78 3.96
C ILE A 163 -9.24 -7.03 3.15
N VAL A 164 -7.94 -7.29 2.95
CA VAL A 164 -7.46 -8.47 2.22
C VAL A 164 -7.91 -9.76 2.91
N LYS A 165 -7.72 -9.88 4.23
CA LYS A 165 -8.14 -11.07 4.99
C LYS A 165 -9.64 -11.34 4.88
N ASP A 166 -10.47 -10.30 4.98
CA ASP A 166 -11.92 -10.44 4.90
C ASP A 166 -12.38 -10.92 3.52
N ILE A 167 -11.79 -10.39 2.45
CA ILE A 167 -12.17 -10.73 1.07
C ILE A 167 -11.63 -12.10 0.66
N THR A 168 -10.36 -12.40 0.98
CA THR A 168 -9.75 -13.71 0.67
C THR A 168 -10.42 -14.87 1.42
N SER A 169 -11.02 -14.61 2.58
CA SER A 169 -11.78 -15.61 3.34
C SER A 169 -13.22 -15.80 2.83
N ASN A 170 -13.66 -14.99 1.86
CA ASN A 170 -14.97 -15.13 1.24
C ASN A 170 -14.91 -16.19 0.10
N MET A 171 -15.86 -17.13 0.11
CA MET A 171 -16.02 -18.18 -0.90
C MET A 171 -16.29 -17.61 -2.31
N ASP A 172 -16.75 -16.37 -2.43
CA ASP A 172 -17.00 -15.72 -3.72
C ASP A 172 -15.73 -15.10 -4.34
N TYR A 173 -14.58 -15.15 -3.65
CA TYR A 173 -13.32 -14.59 -4.13
C TYR A 173 -12.82 -15.28 -5.41
N LYS A 174 -12.52 -14.46 -6.42
CA LYS A 174 -12.18 -14.92 -7.77
C LYS A 174 -10.70 -14.82 -8.11
N GLY A 175 -9.91 -14.01 -7.40
CA GLY A 175 -8.50 -13.77 -7.75
C GLY A 175 -8.24 -12.54 -8.64
N ASP A 176 -9.17 -11.59 -8.70
CA ASP A 176 -9.07 -10.33 -9.46
C ASP A 176 -9.59 -9.10 -8.68
N SER A 177 -9.65 -9.19 -7.36
CA SER A 177 -10.30 -8.24 -6.46
C SER A 177 -9.38 -7.14 -5.94
N PHE A 178 -8.06 -7.29 -6.03
CA PHE A 178 -7.09 -6.46 -5.31
C PHE A 178 -6.25 -5.52 -6.18
N GLU A 179 -6.53 -5.41 -7.48
CA GLU A 179 -5.82 -4.52 -8.41
C GLU A 179 -5.55 -3.13 -7.84
N THR A 180 -6.60 -2.38 -7.47
CA THR A 180 -6.45 -1.02 -6.94
C THR A 180 -5.68 -1.01 -5.62
N LEU A 181 -5.85 -2.05 -4.79
CA LEU A 181 -5.20 -2.11 -3.48
C LEU A 181 -3.71 -2.29 -3.61
N VAL A 182 -3.27 -3.21 -4.47
CA VAL A 182 -1.86 -3.49 -4.70
C VAL A 182 -1.17 -2.26 -5.32
N ASP A 183 -1.80 -1.62 -6.32
CA ASP A 183 -1.24 -0.43 -6.96
C ASP A 183 -1.09 0.74 -5.98
N GLU A 184 -2.10 0.95 -5.12
CA GLU A 184 -2.08 2.00 -4.09
C GLU A 184 -1.07 1.71 -2.97
N LEU A 185 -0.92 0.45 -2.56
CA LEU A 185 0.10 0.02 -1.58
C LEU A 185 1.52 0.31 -2.10
N VAL A 186 1.79 -0.04 -3.36
CA VAL A 186 3.06 0.27 -4.01
C VAL A 186 3.28 1.78 -4.07
N HIS A 187 2.26 2.55 -4.43
CA HIS A 187 2.38 4.01 -4.50
C HIS A 187 2.64 4.63 -3.12
N MET A 188 2.05 4.10 -2.04
CA MET A 188 2.28 4.60 -0.67
C MET A 188 3.73 4.43 -0.23
N LEU A 189 4.39 3.35 -0.63
CA LEU A 189 5.74 3.03 -0.14
C LEU A 189 6.86 3.42 -1.10
N ALA A 190 6.62 3.38 -2.41
CA ALA A 190 7.67 3.58 -3.41
C ALA A 190 7.82 5.03 -3.90
N SER A 191 6.87 5.92 -3.62
CA SER A 191 6.90 7.29 -4.16
C SER A 191 7.84 8.22 -3.40
N ASP A 192 7.94 8.05 -2.07
CA ASP A 192 8.80 8.85 -1.20
C ASP A 192 9.25 8.00 0.01
N PRO A 193 10.22 7.10 -0.20
CA PRO A 193 10.64 6.15 0.83
C PRO A 193 11.50 6.83 1.91
N GLU A 194 11.07 6.75 3.17
CA GLU A 194 11.83 7.24 4.31
C GLU A 194 12.34 6.11 5.21
N PRO A 195 13.47 6.26 5.94
CA PRO A 195 14.00 5.23 6.85
C PRO A 195 12.99 4.62 7.83
N ARG A 196 12.00 5.40 8.29
CA ARG A 196 10.94 4.94 9.20
C ARG A 196 9.93 4.00 8.55
N ASP A 197 9.92 3.90 7.22
CA ASP A 197 9.03 3.03 6.47
C ASP A 197 9.43 1.55 6.51
N LEU A 198 10.60 1.16 7.04
CA LEU A 198 10.97 -0.26 7.10
C LEU A 198 9.89 -1.15 7.75
N VAL A 199 9.24 -0.65 8.81
CA VAL A 199 8.10 -1.32 9.46
C VAL A 199 6.89 -1.41 8.50
N ASN A 200 6.67 -0.39 7.68
CA ASN A 200 5.61 -0.37 6.68
C ASN A 200 5.85 -1.35 5.52
N TYR A 201 7.11 -1.55 5.12
CA TYR A 201 7.48 -2.59 4.16
C TYR A 201 7.26 -4.01 4.72
N ASP A 202 7.60 -4.24 6.00
CA ASP A 202 7.30 -5.49 6.71
C ASP A 202 5.77 -5.74 6.81
N ALA A 203 4.99 -4.71 7.10
CA ALA A 203 3.52 -4.82 7.09
C ALA A 203 2.99 -5.11 5.67
N ALA A 204 3.56 -4.48 4.64
CA ALA A 204 3.16 -4.67 3.25
C ALA A 204 3.47 -6.08 2.73
N ILE A 205 4.60 -6.69 3.09
CA ILE A 205 4.88 -8.08 2.67
C ILE A 205 3.81 -9.02 3.22
N LYS A 206 3.39 -8.86 4.48
CA LYS A 206 2.33 -9.70 5.06
C LYS A 206 1.03 -9.63 4.24
N ILE A 207 0.68 -8.45 3.71
CA ILE A 207 -0.48 -8.28 2.82
C ILE A 207 -0.29 -9.07 1.52
N LEU A 208 0.86 -8.90 0.86
CA LEU A 208 1.15 -9.55 -0.41
C LEU A 208 1.22 -11.08 -0.24
N THR A 209 1.85 -11.57 0.82
CA THR A 209 1.87 -12.99 1.22
C THR A 209 0.46 -13.54 1.43
N ALA A 210 -0.45 -12.77 2.04
CA ALA A 210 -1.84 -13.19 2.21
C ALA A 210 -2.56 -13.30 0.86
N ILE A 211 -2.30 -12.40 -0.09
CA ILE A 211 -2.84 -12.47 -1.45
C ILE A 211 -2.28 -13.69 -2.21
N LEU A 212 -0.96 -13.94 -2.13
CA LEU A 212 -0.32 -15.08 -2.78
C LEU A 212 -0.83 -16.43 -2.25
N SER A 213 -1.05 -16.50 -0.93
CA SER A 213 -1.56 -17.71 -0.26
C SER A 213 -3.06 -17.94 -0.46
N ALA A 214 -3.80 -16.95 -0.97
CA ALA A 214 -5.24 -17.07 -1.14
C ALA A 214 -5.58 -18.15 -2.17
N GLN A 215 -6.57 -18.96 -1.85
CA GLN A 215 -7.15 -19.93 -2.76
C GLN A 215 -8.34 -19.27 -3.48
N SER A 216 -8.26 -19.11 -4.79
CA SER A 216 -9.40 -18.70 -5.61
C SER A 216 -10.14 -19.95 -6.11
N HIS A 217 -11.47 -19.89 -6.08
CA HIS A 217 -12.30 -20.96 -6.65
C HIS A 217 -12.38 -20.91 -8.18
N LEU A 218 -11.97 -19.78 -8.76
CA LEU A 218 -11.86 -19.55 -10.19
C LEU A 218 -10.38 -19.49 -10.59
N GLU A 219 -10.08 -19.93 -11.82
CA GLU A 219 -8.71 -20.06 -12.34
C GLU A 219 -7.99 -18.70 -12.56
N THR A 220 -8.63 -17.56 -12.30
CA THR A 220 -7.99 -16.24 -12.46
C THR A 220 -6.94 -15.97 -11.39
N ASP A 221 -5.72 -15.65 -11.81
CA ASP A 221 -4.55 -15.39 -10.95
C ASP A 221 -4.06 -13.94 -11.00
N ASN A 222 -4.90 -13.01 -11.47
CA ASN A 222 -4.52 -11.60 -11.66
C ASN A 222 -3.99 -10.95 -10.36
N ASP A 223 -4.61 -11.23 -9.23
CA ASP A 223 -4.18 -10.71 -7.93
C ASP A 223 -2.81 -11.28 -7.53
N LYS A 224 -2.51 -12.55 -7.86
CA LYS A 224 -1.20 -13.15 -7.59
C LYS A 224 -0.11 -12.55 -8.47
N GLN A 225 -0.37 -12.41 -9.78
CA GLN A 225 0.55 -11.75 -10.70
C GLN A 225 0.86 -10.31 -10.26
N ARG A 226 -0.16 -9.56 -9.85
CA ARG A 226 0.02 -8.20 -9.33
C ARG A 226 0.80 -8.18 -8.02
N ALA A 227 0.53 -9.12 -7.12
CA ALA A 227 1.28 -9.22 -5.87
C ALA A 227 2.76 -9.56 -6.12
N ILE A 228 3.07 -10.46 -7.06
CA ILE A 228 4.45 -10.75 -7.49
C ILE A 228 5.14 -9.48 -8.02
N HIS A 229 4.48 -8.74 -8.91
CA HIS A 229 5.03 -7.49 -9.45
C HIS A 229 5.23 -6.42 -8.36
N ALA A 230 4.31 -6.33 -7.40
CA ALA A 230 4.46 -5.43 -6.25
C ALA A 230 5.62 -5.84 -5.35
N ILE A 231 5.80 -7.13 -5.08
CA ILE A 231 6.96 -7.67 -4.34
C ILE A 231 8.25 -7.28 -5.07
N SER A 232 8.34 -7.47 -6.39
CA SER A 232 9.50 -7.06 -7.18
C SER A 232 9.80 -5.57 -7.01
N LYS A 233 8.80 -4.72 -7.23
CA LYS A 233 8.97 -3.27 -7.19
C LYS A 233 9.32 -2.74 -5.79
N LEU A 234 8.68 -3.25 -4.74
CA LEU A 234 8.98 -2.88 -3.36
C LEU A 234 10.37 -3.40 -2.94
N GLY A 235 10.74 -4.61 -3.34
CA GLY A 235 12.08 -5.16 -3.14
C GLY A 235 13.17 -4.31 -3.78
N GLN A 236 13.00 -3.92 -5.05
CA GLN A 236 13.91 -3.00 -5.73
C GLN A 236 13.98 -1.63 -5.03
N THR A 237 12.84 -1.10 -4.58
CA THR A 237 12.80 0.17 -3.86
C THR A 237 13.60 0.09 -2.55
N LEU A 238 13.44 -1.00 -1.79
CA LEU A 238 14.20 -1.24 -0.57
C LEU A 238 15.71 -1.26 -0.85
N ILE A 239 16.14 -1.99 -1.89
CA ILE A 239 17.54 -2.12 -2.29
C ILE A 239 18.17 -0.74 -2.57
N VAL A 240 17.49 0.10 -3.36
CA VAL A 240 18.02 1.40 -3.80
C VAL A 240 18.05 2.44 -2.68
N HIS A 241 16.99 2.50 -1.86
CA HIS A 241 16.78 3.64 -0.95
C HIS A 241 17.26 3.41 0.48
N PHE A 242 17.49 2.17 0.89
CA PHE A 242 17.83 1.85 2.27
C PHE A 242 19.16 1.11 2.35
N LYS A 243 20.00 1.48 3.32
CA LYS A 243 21.29 0.82 3.58
C LYS A 243 21.33 0.33 5.03
N SER A 244 20.63 -0.77 5.30
CA SER A 244 20.59 -1.41 6.63
C SER A 244 20.51 -2.94 6.50
N VAL A 245 20.90 -3.66 7.57
CA VAL A 245 20.77 -5.13 7.65
C VAL A 245 19.30 -5.54 7.81
N GLU A 246 18.51 -4.73 8.52
CA GLU A 246 17.07 -4.97 8.69
C GLU A 246 16.34 -5.02 7.35
N ARG A 247 16.73 -4.15 6.40
CA ARG A 247 16.22 -4.16 5.04
C ARG A 247 16.50 -5.49 4.34
N ASP A 248 17.70 -6.06 4.49
CA ASP A 248 18.04 -7.33 3.84
C ASP A 248 17.13 -8.47 4.30
N ASN A 249 16.77 -8.50 5.59
CA ASN A 249 15.82 -9.48 6.11
C ASN A 249 14.44 -9.32 5.44
N ILE A 250 13.94 -8.09 5.30
CA ILE A 250 12.66 -7.83 4.63
C ILE A 250 12.72 -8.23 3.15
N ILE A 251 13.84 -7.98 2.46
CA ILE A 251 14.00 -8.39 1.06
C ILE A 251 14.06 -9.92 0.94
N LEU A 252 14.69 -10.62 1.87
CA LEU A 252 14.66 -12.08 1.90
C LEU A 252 13.24 -12.61 2.10
N GLU A 253 12.44 -11.99 2.97
CA GLU A 253 11.03 -12.34 3.13
C GLU A 253 10.22 -12.08 1.85
N TYR A 254 10.54 -11.03 1.09
CA TYR A 254 9.99 -10.81 -0.25
C TYR A 254 10.34 -11.95 -1.21
N ILE A 255 11.61 -12.35 -1.27
CA ILE A 255 12.09 -13.46 -2.11
C ILE A 255 11.41 -14.77 -1.72
N ASP A 256 11.31 -15.06 -0.43
CA ASP A 256 10.72 -16.31 0.07
C ASP A 256 9.20 -16.37 -0.16
N SER A 257 8.51 -15.24 -0.02
CA SER A 257 7.05 -15.18 -0.22
C SER A 257 6.63 -15.49 -1.65
N LEU A 258 7.50 -15.27 -2.65
CA LEU A 258 7.21 -15.63 -4.04
C LEU A 258 6.97 -17.14 -4.24
N GLU A 259 7.50 -17.98 -3.36
CA GLU A 259 7.26 -19.43 -3.38
C GLU A 259 5.77 -19.78 -3.20
N LEU A 260 5.00 -18.93 -2.50
CA LEU A 260 3.59 -19.17 -2.22
C LEU A 260 2.70 -19.11 -3.47
N ALA A 261 3.20 -18.52 -4.56
CA ALA A 261 2.53 -18.48 -5.85
C ALA A 261 2.72 -19.77 -6.68
N LEU A 262 3.62 -20.68 -6.28
CA LEU A 262 3.97 -21.89 -7.03
C LEU A 262 2.96 -23.05 -7.11
N PRO A 263 1.79 -23.07 -6.44
CA PRO A 263 0.81 -24.13 -6.67
C PRO A 263 0.39 -24.28 -8.15
N LYS A 264 0.66 -23.27 -8.99
CA LYS A 264 0.37 -23.26 -10.42
C LYS A 264 1.65 -23.05 -11.23
N HIS A 265 1.99 -24.02 -12.09
CA HIS A 265 3.18 -23.98 -12.95
C HIS A 265 3.19 -22.74 -13.88
N GLU A 266 2.02 -22.20 -14.19
CA GLU A 266 1.85 -21.02 -15.05
C GLU A 266 2.46 -19.76 -14.42
N MET A 267 2.57 -19.67 -13.08
CA MET A 267 3.14 -18.53 -12.36
C MET A 267 4.68 -18.49 -12.39
N LEU A 268 5.34 -19.53 -12.93
CA LEU A 268 6.81 -19.62 -12.90
C LEU A 268 7.47 -18.46 -13.63
N THR A 269 6.86 -17.96 -14.71
CA THR A 269 7.41 -16.84 -15.50
C THR A 269 7.35 -15.53 -14.72
N GLU A 270 6.26 -15.26 -14.01
CA GLU A 270 6.12 -14.03 -13.22
C GLU A 270 7.03 -14.06 -12.01
N ILE A 271 7.15 -15.23 -11.36
CA ILE A 271 8.08 -15.44 -10.24
C ILE A 271 9.53 -15.28 -10.69
N SER A 272 9.93 -15.86 -11.83
CA SER A 272 11.30 -15.68 -12.34
C SER A 272 11.61 -14.24 -12.64
N GLN A 273 10.66 -13.52 -13.26
CA GLN A 273 10.87 -12.13 -13.57
C GLN A 273 11.00 -11.27 -12.30
N GLY A 274 10.16 -11.49 -11.28
CA GLY A 274 10.29 -10.78 -10.02
C GLY A 274 11.62 -11.05 -9.30
N LEU A 275 12.07 -12.31 -9.28
CA LEU A 275 13.38 -12.68 -8.72
C LEU A 275 14.54 -12.10 -9.52
N PHE A 276 14.43 -12.09 -10.86
CA PHE A 276 15.42 -11.51 -11.75
C PHE A 276 15.57 -10.01 -11.52
N GLU A 277 14.46 -9.27 -11.45
CA GLU A 277 14.49 -7.82 -11.23
C GLU A 277 15.07 -7.45 -9.85
N ILE A 278 14.67 -8.17 -8.79
CA ILE A 278 15.27 -8.02 -7.45
C ILE A 278 16.77 -8.31 -7.51
N GLY A 279 17.17 -9.42 -8.13
CA GLY A 279 18.57 -9.84 -8.24
C GLY A 279 19.42 -8.84 -9.02
N VAL A 280 18.97 -8.41 -10.20
CA VAL A 280 19.65 -7.41 -11.04
C VAL A 280 19.83 -6.09 -10.29
N CYS A 281 18.81 -5.65 -9.55
CA CYS A 281 18.91 -4.46 -8.72
C CYS A 281 19.93 -4.65 -7.59
N ALA A 282 19.89 -5.80 -6.89
CA ALA A 282 20.80 -6.11 -5.79
C ALA A 282 22.27 -6.10 -6.23
N VAL A 283 22.61 -6.71 -7.37
CA VAL A 283 24.00 -6.71 -7.85
C VAL A 283 24.47 -5.35 -8.34
N LYS A 284 23.58 -4.49 -8.83
CA LYS A 284 23.92 -3.11 -9.23
C LYS A 284 24.25 -2.23 -8.02
N GLU A 285 23.62 -2.51 -6.89
CA GLU A 285 23.83 -1.80 -5.61
C GLU A 285 24.81 -2.55 -4.66
N ASP A 286 25.61 -3.49 -5.18
CA ASP A 286 26.60 -4.29 -4.43
C ASP A 286 26.04 -5.10 -3.24
N HIS A 287 24.77 -5.50 -3.31
CA HIS A 287 24.09 -6.35 -2.33
C HIS A 287 24.19 -7.84 -2.70
N ASP A 288 25.42 -8.36 -2.65
CA ASP A 288 25.75 -9.73 -3.08
C ASP A 288 24.91 -10.81 -2.37
N PHE A 289 24.57 -10.62 -1.10
CA PHE A 289 23.80 -11.58 -0.32
C PHE A 289 22.36 -11.75 -0.86
N VAL A 290 21.69 -10.64 -1.17
CA VAL A 290 20.34 -10.63 -1.76
C VAL A 290 20.38 -11.22 -3.17
N PHE A 291 21.38 -10.85 -3.97
CA PHE A 291 21.56 -11.42 -5.31
C PHE A 291 21.71 -12.95 -5.26
N VAL A 292 22.55 -13.46 -4.35
CA VAL A 292 22.76 -14.91 -4.18
C VAL A 292 21.48 -15.59 -3.72
N ALA A 293 20.72 -14.98 -2.80
CA ALA A 293 19.43 -15.53 -2.37
C ALA A 293 18.43 -15.65 -3.52
N ALA A 294 18.31 -14.63 -4.38
CA ALA A 294 17.45 -14.67 -5.56
C ALA A 294 17.90 -15.75 -6.55
N LEU A 295 19.20 -15.84 -6.84
CA LEU A 295 19.77 -16.86 -7.73
C LEU A 295 19.58 -18.28 -7.18
N ASP A 296 19.79 -18.48 -5.88
CA ASP A 296 19.58 -19.75 -5.20
C ASP A 296 18.11 -20.17 -5.29
N LYS A 297 17.18 -19.24 -5.01
CA LYS A 297 15.74 -19.48 -5.11
C LYS A 297 15.32 -19.92 -6.51
N MET A 298 15.78 -19.20 -7.55
CA MET A 298 15.53 -19.60 -8.94
C MET A 298 16.15 -20.95 -9.29
N THR A 299 17.34 -21.25 -8.78
CA THR A 299 17.99 -22.55 -9.02
C THR A 299 17.21 -23.69 -8.37
N THR A 300 16.70 -23.48 -7.15
CA THR A 300 15.81 -24.44 -6.45
C THR A 300 14.53 -24.68 -7.25
N PHE A 301 13.90 -23.63 -7.79
CA PHE A 301 12.73 -23.80 -8.66
C PHE A 301 13.08 -24.54 -9.95
N ALA A 302 14.24 -24.24 -10.56
CA ALA A 302 14.71 -24.94 -11.74
C ALA A 302 14.90 -26.46 -11.52
N ALA A 303 15.32 -26.85 -10.30
CA ALA A 303 15.51 -28.24 -9.92
C ALA A 303 14.18 -28.97 -9.65
N ASN A 304 13.18 -28.27 -9.10
CA ASN A 304 11.91 -28.85 -8.67
C ASN A 304 10.85 -28.90 -9.79
N TYR A 305 10.96 -28.04 -10.80
CA TYR A 305 9.96 -27.92 -11.87
C TYR A 305 10.56 -28.25 -13.25
N SER A 306 9.88 -29.12 -14.00
CA SER A 306 10.26 -29.45 -15.38
C SER A 306 9.02 -29.85 -16.19
N PRO A 307 8.81 -29.33 -17.42
CA PRO A 307 9.70 -28.44 -18.18
C PRO A 307 9.67 -26.97 -17.73
N LEU A 308 10.80 -26.27 -17.80
CA LEU A 308 10.87 -24.84 -17.48
C LEU A 308 10.40 -23.97 -18.66
N PRO A 309 9.67 -22.87 -18.41
CA PRO A 309 9.38 -21.83 -19.41
C PRO A 309 10.67 -21.23 -19.99
N ASP A 310 10.62 -20.76 -21.25
CA ASP A 310 11.79 -20.17 -21.91
C ASP A 310 12.18 -18.83 -21.26
N GLU A 311 11.20 -18.08 -20.76
CA GLU A 311 11.36 -16.84 -19.99
C GLU A 311 12.08 -17.11 -18.67
N PHE A 312 11.62 -18.11 -17.91
CA PHE A 312 12.29 -18.54 -16.66
C PHE A 312 13.76 -18.87 -16.88
N VAL A 313 14.07 -19.62 -17.95
CA VAL A 313 15.45 -19.97 -18.30
C VAL A 313 16.26 -18.72 -18.65
N THR A 314 15.64 -17.75 -19.32
CA THR A 314 16.29 -16.49 -19.71
C THR A 314 16.63 -15.65 -18.49
N ASP A 315 15.69 -15.47 -17.58
CA ASP A 315 15.87 -14.75 -16.31
C ASP A 315 16.99 -15.38 -15.48
N LEU A 316 16.98 -16.72 -15.35
CA LEU A 316 17.98 -17.46 -14.60
C LEU A 316 19.39 -17.31 -15.20
N LEU A 317 19.52 -17.47 -16.52
CA LEU A 317 20.81 -17.29 -17.19
C LEU A 317 21.26 -15.82 -17.17
N GLY A 318 20.31 -14.88 -17.22
CA GLY A 318 20.54 -13.46 -17.03
C GLY A 318 21.22 -13.17 -15.69
N LEU A 319 20.67 -13.67 -14.58
CA LEU A 319 21.30 -13.55 -13.26
C LEU A 319 22.70 -14.18 -13.24
N VAL A 320 22.85 -15.42 -13.69
CA VAL A 320 24.17 -16.10 -13.71
C VAL A 320 25.22 -15.29 -14.47
N SER A 321 24.83 -14.64 -15.57
CA SER A 321 25.74 -13.84 -16.38
C SER A 321 26.33 -12.63 -15.62
N HIS A 322 25.61 -12.08 -14.63
CA HIS A 322 26.12 -10.98 -13.82
C HIS A 322 27.39 -11.34 -13.08
N TYR A 323 27.41 -12.48 -12.39
CA TYR A 323 28.59 -12.93 -11.68
C TYR A 323 29.63 -13.60 -12.61
N TRP A 324 29.21 -14.14 -13.76
CA TRP A 324 30.14 -14.75 -14.72
C TRP A 324 31.14 -13.74 -15.30
N THR A 325 30.68 -12.52 -15.53
CA THR A 325 31.50 -11.44 -16.12
C THR A 325 32.41 -10.76 -15.11
N GLN A 326 32.21 -11.01 -13.82
CA GLN A 326 33.10 -10.57 -12.75
C GLN A 326 34.35 -11.45 -12.65
N ASP A 327 35.31 -11.06 -11.81
CA ASP A 327 36.48 -11.87 -11.47
C ASP A 327 36.37 -12.53 -10.08
N GLY A 328 37.29 -13.45 -9.80
CA GLY A 328 37.44 -14.06 -8.48
C GLY A 328 36.30 -15.00 -8.06
N SER A 329 35.88 -14.87 -6.80
CA SER A 329 34.87 -15.74 -6.17
C SER A 329 33.49 -15.64 -6.81
N ARG A 330 33.07 -14.44 -7.25
CA ARG A 330 31.80 -14.24 -7.95
C ARG A 330 31.75 -15.07 -9.24
N LYS A 331 32.82 -15.04 -10.05
CA LYS A 331 32.93 -15.86 -11.27
C LYS A 331 32.87 -17.35 -10.98
N GLN A 332 33.53 -17.79 -9.91
CA GLN A 332 33.53 -19.19 -9.51
C GLN A 332 32.12 -19.66 -9.12
N LEU A 333 31.40 -18.87 -8.32
CA LEU A 333 30.00 -19.16 -7.96
C LEU A 333 29.10 -19.26 -9.19
N ALA A 334 29.22 -18.32 -10.14
CA ALA A 334 28.46 -18.37 -11.40
C ALA A 334 28.76 -19.64 -12.21
N ARG A 335 30.03 -20.08 -12.26
CA ARG A 335 30.41 -21.33 -12.93
C ARG A 335 29.80 -22.55 -12.26
N ASP A 336 29.80 -22.60 -10.95
CA ASP A 336 29.24 -23.71 -10.18
C ASP A 336 27.72 -23.79 -10.38
N LYS A 337 27.02 -22.65 -10.28
CA LYS A 337 25.58 -22.56 -10.57
C LYS A 337 25.25 -22.90 -12.01
N PHE A 338 26.01 -22.39 -12.98
CA PHE A 338 25.80 -22.73 -14.38
C PHE A 338 25.92 -24.23 -14.65
N ASN A 339 26.90 -24.91 -14.03
CA ASN A 339 27.07 -26.36 -14.17
C ASN A 339 25.90 -27.15 -13.57
N GLU A 340 25.30 -26.64 -12.49
CA GLU A 340 24.08 -27.17 -11.91
C GLU A 340 22.89 -26.99 -12.87
N ILE A 341 22.65 -25.76 -13.33
CA ILE A 341 21.53 -25.38 -14.20
C ILE A 341 21.54 -26.17 -15.51
N LYS A 342 22.73 -26.39 -16.08
CA LYS A 342 22.91 -27.17 -17.31
C LYS A 342 22.31 -28.56 -17.25
N LYS A 343 22.18 -29.17 -16.06
CA LYS A 343 21.57 -30.50 -15.89
C LYS A 343 20.06 -30.48 -16.18
N PHE A 344 19.41 -29.35 -15.97
CA PHE A 344 17.97 -29.17 -16.15
C PHE A 344 17.61 -28.67 -17.55
N LEU A 345 18.57 -28.05 -18.24
CA LEU A 345 18.40 -27.56 -19.61
C LEU A 345 18.43 -28.73 -20.61
N LYS A 346 17.26 -29.11 -21.13
CA LYS A 346 17.08 -30.14 -22.17
C LYS A 346 17.54 -29.70 -23.57
N LYS A 347 17.87 -28.41 -23.76
CA LYS A 347 18.25 -27.80 -25.05
C LYS A 347 19.77 -27.54 -25.13
N PRO A 348 20.36 -27.45 -26.34
CA PRO A 348 21.76 -27.11 -26.49
C PRO A 348 22.08 -25.73 -25.90
N ILE A 349 23.07 -25.69 -25.00
CA ILE A 349 23.34 -24.52 -24.16
C ILE A 349 23.62 -23.23 -24.94
N LEU A 350 24.36 -23.31 -26.06
CA LEU A 350 24.69 -22.15 -26.88
C LEU A 350 23.47 -21.59 -27.61
N SER A 351 22.52 -22.44 -28.04
CA SER A 351 21.28 -21.96 -28.64
C SER A 351 20.34 -21.34 -27.60
N THR A 352 20.34 -21.88 -26.36
CA THR A 352 19.59 -21.31 -25.25
C THR A 352 20.12 -19.91 -24.90
N LEU A 353 21.43 -19.75 -24.74
CA LEU A 353 22.05 -18.46 -24.47
C LEU A 353 21.74 -17.43 -25.57
N GLU A 354 21.78 -17.80 -26.85
CA GLU A 354 21.45 -16.86 -27.93
C GLU A 354 19.98 -16.46 -27.92
N ARG A 355 19.06 -17.40 -27.64
CA ARG A 355 17.62 -17.09 -27.52
C ARG A 355 17.35 -16.17 -26.34
N SER A 356 17.95 -16.46 -25.18
CA SER A 356 17.85 -15.63 -23.99
C SER A 356 18.42 -14.23 -24.22
N ARG A 357 19.53 -14.11 -24.96
CA ARG A 357 20.09 -12.81 -25.39
C ARG A 357 19.09 -12.01 -26.23
N GLN A 358 18.46 -12.65 -27.22
CA GLN A 358 17.48 -12.00 -28.09
C GLN A 358 16.24 -11.56 -27.30
N HIS A 359 15.79 -12.38 -26.35
CA HIS A 359 14.69 -12.03 -25.47
C HIS A 359 15.02 -10.80 -24.61
N LEU A 360 16.17 -10.79 -23.92
CA LEU A 360 16.62 -9.64 -23.12
C LEU A 360 16.77 -8.35 -23.95
N ILE A 361 17.24 -8.44 -25.20
CA ILE A 361 17.28 -7.30 -26.13
C ILE A 361 15.86 -6.81 -26.43
N SER A 362 14.91 -7.73 -26.68
CA SER A 362 13.53 -7.37 -27.00
C SER A 362 12.79 -6.72 -25.82
N THR A 363 13.20 -7.03 -24.59
CA THR A 363 12.67 -6.47 -23.35
C THR A 363 13.52 -5.32 -22.79
N MET A 364 14.47 -4.81 -23.57
CA MET A 364 15.34 -3.66 -23.24
C MET A 364 16.33 -3.86 -22.08
N TYR A 365 16.60 -5.11 -21.68
CA TYR A 365 17.67 -5.48 -20.73
C TYR A 365 19.01 -5.63 -21.44
N PHE A 366 19.52 -4.53 -22.02
CA PHE A 366 20.73 -4.53 -22.85
C PHE A 366 22.00 -4.92 -22.07
N ASP A 367 22.15 -4.39 -20.85
CA ASP A 367 23.31 -4.69 -19.98
C ASP A 367 23.39 -6.17 -19.63
N GLU A 368 22.24 -6.81 -19.44
CA GLU A 368 22.13 -8.24 -19.14
C GLU A 368 22.36 -9.08 -20.39
N ALA A 369 21.86 -8.63 -21.55
CA ALA A 369 22.14 -9.27 -22.83
C ALA A 369 23.63 -9.26 -23.19
N ASP A 370 24.35 -8.17 -22.90
CA ASP A 370 25.79 -8.05 -23.15
C ASP A 370 26.60 -8.97 -22.23
N LYS A 371 26.23 -9.06 -20.95
CA LYS A 371 26.86 -10.01 -20.01
C LYS A 371 26.61 -11.46 -20.44
N LEU A 372 25.41 -11.77 -20.91
CA LEU A 372 25.07 -13.09 -21.44
C LEU A 372 25.88 -13.42 -22.70
N ALA A 373 26.12 -12.44 -23.58
CA ALA A 373 26.94 -12.60 -24.77
C ALA A 373 28.40 -12.91 -24.40
N GLN A 374 28.97 -12.18 -23.43
CA GLN A 374 30.32 -12.43 -22.91
C GLN A 374 30.43 -13.84 -22.32
N MET A 375 29.44 -14.27 -21.53
CA MET A 375 29.37 -15.62 -21.00
C MET A 375 29.33 -16.69 -22.10
N ALA A 376 28.53 -16.48 -23.16
CA ALA A 376 28.48 -17.40 -24.29
C ALA A 376 29.82 -17.53 -25.01
N ASP A 377 30.56 -16.44 -25.18
CA ASP A 377 31.88 -16.44 -25.81
C ASP A 377 32.95 -17.14 -24.95
N ASP A 378 32.93 -16.93 -23.64
CA ASP A 378 33.79 -17.64 -22.70
C ASP A 378 33.56 -19.16 -22.81
N ILE A 379 32.29 -19.59 -22.80
CA ILE A 379 31.93 -21.02 -22.94
C ILE A 379 32.39 -21.58 -24.29
N ARG A 380 32.24 -20.82 -25.39
CA ARG A 380 32.73 -21.24 -26.73
C ARG A 380 34.25 -21.42 -26.72
N ARG A 381 34.99 -20.49 -26.12
CA ARG A 381 36.45 -20.56 -26.00
C ARG A 381 36.89 -21.76 -25.17
N GLU A 382 36.26 -22.00 -24.03
CA GLU A 382 36.53 -23.16 -23.17
C GLU A 382 36.23 -24.50 -23.87
N ALA A 383 35.17 -24.56 -24.68
CA ALA A 383 34.87 -25.74 -25.49
C ALA A 383 35.92 -25.97 -26.60
N ALA A 384 36.42 -24.89 -27.22
CA ALA A 384 37.44 -24.95 -28.26
C ALA A 384 38.82 -25.38 -27.70
N THR A 385 39.21 -24.90 -26.52
CA THR A 385 40.47 -25.30 -25.87
C THR A 385 40.45 -26.76 -25.45
N LYS A 386 39.33 -27.26 -24.89
CA LYS A 386 39.15 -28.69 -24.57
C LYS A 386 39.26 -29.59 -25.81
N LYS A 387 38.74 -29.15 -26.97
CA LYS A 387 38.87 -29.88 -28.25
C LYS A 387 40.31 -29.88 -28.78
N LYS A 388 41.07 -28.79 -28.62
CA LYS A 388 42.49 -28.73 -29.02
C LYS A 388 43.40 -29.55 -28.10
N GLY A 389 43.12 -29.60 -26.80
CA GLY A 389 43.84 -30.43 -25.83
C GLY A 389 43.66 -31.94 -26.06
N LYS A 390 42.48 -32.38 -26.47
CA LYS A 390 42.23 -33.79 -26.88
C LYS A 390 42.82 -34.16 -28.24
N ARG A 391 43.34 -33.21 -29.01
CA ARG A 391 43.88 -33.41 -30.39
C ARG A 391 45.41 -33.32 -30.49
N LYS A 392 46.16 -33.33 -29.38
CA LYS A 392 47.62 -33.58 -29.43
C LYS A 392 47.92 -35.09 -29.46
N PRO A 393 49.00 -35.49 -30.16
CA PRO A 393 48.87 -36.36 -31.32
C PRO A 393 49.11 -37.84 -31.02
N LEU A 394 48.35 -38.71 -31.70
CA LEU A 394 48.92 -39.98 -32.18
C LEU A 394 50.07 -39.62 -33.13
N ASN A 395 51.26 -39.53 -32.58
CA ASN A 395 52.51 -39.63 -33.31
C ASN A 395 53.52 -40.29 -32.36
N LYS A 396 54.33 -41.24 -32.77
CA LYS A 396 54.37 -42.13 -33.94
C LYS A 396 55.66 -42.90 -33.71
N LYS A 397 55.55 -44.23 -33.58
CA LYS A 397 56.64 -45.23 -33.51
C LYS A 397 57.56 -45.18 -32.30
#